data_AF-A0A2D6N1M6-F1
#
_entry.id   AF-A0A2D6N1M6-F1
#
_cell.length_a   1.000
_cell.length_b   1.000
_cell.length_c   1.000
_cell.angle_alpha   90.00
_cell.angle_beta   90.00
_cell.angle_gamma   90.00
#
_symmetry.space_group_name_H-M   'P 1'
#
loop_
_entity.id
_entity.type
_entity.pdbx_description
1 polymer ?
#
loop_
_entity_poly.entity_id
_entity_poly.type
_entity_poly.pdbx_seq_one_letter_code
_entity_poly.pdbx_strand_id
1 'polypeptide(L)'
;METSFFLSLMDLALGELRVTLAVCAVSLLAVWWPLTRGALLCWRARVATRLPGAGNQADVGGRVASLMAEVSSAAEERHEGEHPQAFIRDAARQLVVDDYESSFAQPISMYANILPPIGFIGTTSGLAILLLSMRISHDMLQMGALALALSSTIFALIGYALLESMKIHLYGRLARSIDAGLRGSTA
;
A
#
# COMPACT_ATOMS: atom_id res chain seq x y z
N MET A 1 36.71 14.96 39.15
CA MET A 1 36.13 13.60 39.23
C MET A 1 34.73 13.53 38.62
N GLU A 2 34.01 14.66 38.50
CA GLU A 2 32.66 14.74 37.91
C GLU A 2 32.63 14.72 36.37
N THR A 3 33.67 15.22 35.70
CA THR A 3 33.76 15.26 34.22
C THR A 3 33.86 13.87 33.59
N SER A 4 34.56 12.94 34.24
CA SER A 4 34.67 11.54 33.83
C SER A 4 33.35 10.77 33.97
N PHE A 5 32.52 11.12 34.96
CA PHE A 5 31.20 10.54 35.14
C PHE A 5 30.23 11.00 34.04
N PHE A 6 30.23 12.31 33.74
CA PHE A 6 29.41 12.86 32.65
C PHE A 6 29.76 12.28 31.28
N LEU A 7 31.05 12.15 30.96
CA LEU A 7 31.50 11.53 29.70
C LEU A 7 31.07 10.06 29.61
N SER A 8 31.22 9.28 30.69
CA SER A 8 30.79 7.88 30.72
C SER A 8 29.27 7.72 30.58
N LEU A 9 28.49 8.65 31.13
CA LEU A 9 27.03 8.65 31.01
C LEU A 9 26.57 9.03 29.61
N MET A 10 27.28 9.95 28.95
CA MET A 10 27.05 10.32 27.56
C MET A 10 27.33 9.17 26.60
N ASP A 11 28.43 8.44 26.79
CA ASP A 11 28.77 7.27 25.95
C ASP A 11 27.76 6.12 26.09
N LEU A 12 27.23 5.90 27.30
CA LEU A 12 26.17 4.92 27.55
C LEU A 12 24.86 5.30 26.82
N ALA A 13 24.43 6.55 26.94
CA ALA A 13 23.25 7.07 26.27
C ALA A 13 23.38 7.01 24.73
N LEU A 14 24.58 7.31 24.19
CA LEU A 14 24.89 7.18 22.77
C LEU A 14 24.85 5.72 22.30
N GLY A 15 25.31 4.78 23.13
CA GLY A 15 25.25 3.34 22.84
C GLY A 15 23.80 2.85 22.72
N GLU A 16 22.95 3.17 23.69
CA GLU A 16 21.53 2.79 23.70
C GLU A 16 20.76 3.40 22.52
N LEU A 17 21.04 4.66 22.20
CA LEU A 17 20.45 5.35 21.07
C LEU A 17 20.86 4.71 19.73
N ARG A 18 22.11 4.28 19.57
CA ARG A 18 22.57 3.59 18.35
C ARG A 18 21.87 2.25 18.17
N VAL A 19 21.73 1.47 19.24
CA VAL A 19 21.05 0.15 19.20
C VAL A 19 19.57 0.33 18.84
N THR A 20 18.88 1.26 19.49
CA THR A 20 17.46 1.52 19.21
C THR A 20 17.24 2.03 17.79
N LEU A 21 18.09 2.93 17.28
CA LEU A 21 18.02 3.38 15.88
C LEU A 21 18.28 2.26 14.88
N ALA A 22 19.28 1.41 15.13
CA ALA A 22 19.59 0.28 14.26
C ALA A 22 18.41 -0.70 14.19
N VAL A 23 17.82 -1.01 15.33
CA VAL A 23 16.63 -1.86 15.44
C VAL A 23 15.43 -1.25 14.71
N CYS A 24 15.15 0.05 14.90
CA CYS A 24 14.10 0.75 14.19
C CYS A 24 14.32 0.72 12.67
N ALA A 25 15.56 0.87 12.20
CA ALA A 25 15.90 0.77 10.79
C ALA A 25 15.64 -0.64 10.24
N VAL A 26 15.99 -1.68 10.98
CA VAL A 26 15.70 -3.08 10.58
C VAL A 26 14.20 -3.33 10.52
N SER A 27 13.44 -2.90 11.53
CA SER A 27 11.97 -2.99 11.53
C SER A 27 11.37 -2.26 10.33
N LEU A 28 11.86 -1.06 10.02
CA LEU A 28 11.41 -0.29 8.86
C LEU A 28 11.72 -1.00 7.54
N LEU A 29 12.92 -1.56 7.38
CA LEU A 29 13.32 -2.29 6.17
C LEU A 29 12.44 -3.52 5.92
N ALA A 30 12.04 -4.25 6.97
CA ALA A 30 11.15 -5.41 6.85
C ALA A 30 9.77 -5.02 6.27
N VAL A 31 9.27 -3.83 6.63
CA VAL A 31 7.99 -3.28 6.18
C VAL A 31 8.13 -2.57 4.82
N TRP A 32 9.32 -2.09 4.49
CA TRP A 32 9.59 -1.27 3.30
C TRP A 32 9.30 -2.00 1.99
N TRP A 33 9.63 -3.28 1.90
CA TRP A 33 9.41 -4.08 0.68
C TRP A 33 7.93 -4.18 0.29
N PRO A 34 7.01 -4.70 1.13
CA PRO A 34 5.59 -4.76 0.78
C PRO A 34 4.98 -3.36 0.59
N LEU A 35 5.42 -2.37 1.38
CA LEU A 35 4.93 -1.00 1.28
C LEU A 35 5.26 -0.35 -0.08
N THR A 36 6.52 -0.46 -0.53
CA THR A 36 6.94 0.10 -1.82
C THR A 36 6.29 -0.60 -3.01
N ARG A 37 6.11 -1.92 -2.94
CA ARG A 37 5.38 -2.70 -3.96
C ARG A 37 3.91 -2.30 -4.04
N GLY A 38 3.24 -2.16 -2.89
CA GLY A 38 1.86 -1.66 -2.82
C GLY A 38 1.74 -0.24 -3.36
N ALA A 39 2.64 0.66 -2.97
CA ALA A 39 2.65 2.05 -3.43
C ALA A 39 2.88 2.18 -4.94
N LEU A 40 3.76 1.36 -5.52
CA LEU A 40 3.99 1.30 -6.97
C LEU A 40 2.72 0.87 -7.71
N LEU A 41 1.99 -0.11 -7.19
CA LEU A 41 0.72 -0.55 -7.76
C LEU A 41 -0.34 0.55 -7.65
N CYS A 42 -0.43 1.25 -6.52
CA CYS A 42 -1.30 2.41 -6.38
C CYS A 42 -0.97 3.50 -7.41
N TRP A 43 0.30 3.74 -7.68
CA TRP A 43 0.73 4.69 -8.71
C TRP A 43 0.29 4.23 -10.11
N ARG A 44 0.50 2.96 -10.47
CA ARG A 44 0.06 2.40 -11.75
C ARG A 44 -1.46 2.48 -11.91
N ALA A 45 -2.21 2.15 -10.87
CA ALA A 45 -3.67 2.26 -10.85
C ALA A 45 -4.13 3.73 -11.02
N ARG A 46 -3.39 4.68 -10.45
CA ARG A 46 -3.66 6.12 -10.63
C ARG A 46 -3.42 6.58 -12.07
N VAL A 47 -2.42 6.03 -12.73
CA VAL A 47 -2.14 6.30 -14.15
C VAL A 47 -3.22 5.66 -15.04
N ALA A 48 -3.60 4.41 -14.77
CA ALA A 48 -4.66 3.70 -15.50
C ALA A 48 -6.03 4.40 -15.44
N THR A 49 -6.32 5.10 -14.33
CA THR A 49 -7.56 5.89 -14.14
C THR A 49 -7.48 7.32 -14.71
N ARG A 50 -6.39 7.70 -15.38
CA ARG A 50 -6.38 8.94 -16.19
C ARG A 50 -7.11 8.65 -17.50
N LEU A 51 -8.03 9.54 -17.87
CA LEU A 51 -8.75 9.51 -19.14
C LEU A 51 -7.78 9.24 -20.31
N PRO A 52 -8.22 8.50 -21.34
CA PRO A 52 -7.34 8.01 -22.40
C PRO A 52 -6.68 9.18 -23.14
N GLY A 53 -5.37 9.32 -22.93
CA GLY A 53 -4.46 9.89 -23.91
C GLY A 53 -3.68 8.73 -24.53
N ALA A 54 -3.44 8.78 -25.84
CA ALA A 54 -2.81 7.76 -26.69
C ALA A 54 -1.55 7.10 -26.08
N GLY A 55 -1.74 6.14 -25.18
CA GLY A 55 -0.68 5.44 -24.45
C GLY A 55 -0.79 3.94 -24.70
N ASN A 56 0.37 3.31 -24.90
CA ASN A 56 0.55 1.90 -25.27
C ASN A 56 -0.48 0.92 -24.66
N GLN A 57 -1.20 0.20 -25.52
CA GLN A 57 -2.13 -0.88 -25.18
C GLN A 57 -1.49 -2.08 -24.44
N ALA A 58 -0.15 -2.13 -24.34
CA ALA A 58 0.59 -3.25 -23.77
C ALA A 58 0.76 -3.19 -22.23
N ASP A 59 0.33 -2.12 -21.56
CA ASP A 59 0.46 -2.00 -20.09
C ASP A 59 -0.87 -2.36 -19.40
N VAL A 60 -0.83 -2.85 -18.15
CA VAL A 60 -2.03 -3.36 -17.43
C VAL A 60 -3.13 -2.30 -17.28
N GLY A 61 -2.77 -1.01 -17.29
CA GLY A 61 -3.73 0.10 -17.34
C GLY A 61 -4.31 0.39 -18.73
N GLY A 62 -3.65 -0.06 -19.79
CA GLY A 62 -4.06 0.09 -21.17
C GLY A 62 -5.29 -0.75 -21.52
N ARG A 63 -5.47 -1.92 -20.88
CA ARG A 63 -6.65 -2.78 -21.07
C ARG A 63 -7.92 -2.15 -20.48
N VAL A 64 -7.84 -1.59 -19.28
CA VAL A 64 -8.95 -0.84 -18.67
C VAL A 64 -9.32 0.37 -19.54
N ALA A 65 -8.32 1.11 -20.03
CA ALA A 65 -8.55 2.24 -20.93
C ALA A 65 -9.11 1.82 -22.30
N SER A 66 -8.67 0.69 -22.86
CA SER A 66 -9.18 0.18 -24.13
C SER A 66 -10.61 -0.32 -24.01
N LEU A 67 -10.95 -1.02 -22.92
CA LEU A 67 -12.32 -1.45 -22.63
C LEU A 67 -13.25 -0.24 -22.47
N MET A 68 -12.80 0.83 -21.80
CA MET A 68 -13.56 2.08 -21.72
C MET A 68 -13.78 2.71 -23.10
N ALA A 69 -12.76 2.72 -23.96
CA ALA A 69 -12.84 3.26 -25.31
C ALA A 69 -13.75 2.43 -26.23
N GLU A 70 -13.64 1.10 -26.15
CA GLU A 70 -14.43 0.14 -26.94
C GLU A 70 -15.92 0.20 -26.57
N VAL A 71 -16.22 0.35 -25.28
CA VAL A 71 -17.59 0.60 -24.81
C VAL A 71 -18.13 1.93 -25.34
N SER A 72 -17.33 3.01 -25.31
CA SER A 72 -17.78 4.31 -25.84
C SER A 72 -18.01 4.27 -27.35
N SER A 73 -17.14 3.61 -28.12
CA SER A 73 -17.32 3.50 -29.57
C SER A 73 -18.50 2.58 -29.94
N ALA A 74 -18.71 1.48 -29.19
CA ALA A 74 -19.86 0.59 -29.39
C ALA A 74 -21.20 1.26 -29.04
N ALA A 75 -21.20 2.24 -28.13
CA ALA A 75 -22.37 3.04 -27.80
C ALA A 75 -22.69 4.09 -28.89
N GLU A 76 -21.68 4.64 -29.57
CA GLU A 76 -21.85 5.61 -30.66
C GLU A 76 -22.28 4.96 -31.99
N GLU A 77 -21.80 3.75 -32.31
CA GLU A 77 -22.01 3.11 -33.62
C GLU A 77 -23.41 2.52 -33.89
N ARG A 78 -24.36 2.51 -32.93
CA ARG A 78 -25.67 1.86 -33.14
C ARG A 78 -26.89 2.72 -32.80
N HIS A 79 -27.45 3.33 -33.84
CA HIS A 79 -28.74 4.03 -33.85
C HIS A 79 -29.95 3.15 -34.26
N GLU A 80 -29.81 1.84 -34.46
CA GLU A 80 -30.88 1.03 -35.09
C GLU A 80 -31.35 -0.24 -34.33
N GLY A 81 -31.01 -0.41 -33.04
CA GLY A 81 -31.38 -1.63 -32.31
C GLY A 81 -31.85 -1.38 -30.88
N GLU A 82 -33.03 -1.92 -30.57
CA GLU A 82 -33.81 -1.88 -29.34
C GLU A 82 -33.12 -2.58 -28.14
N HIS A 83 -31.88 -2.21 -27.82
CA HIS A 83 -31.20 -2.66 -26.62
C HIS A 83 -31.23 -1.56 -25.55
N PRO A 84 -31.55 -1.88 -24.28
CA PRO A 84 -31.57 -0.88 -23.22
C PRO A 84 -30.14 -0.36 -23.01
N GLN A 85 -29.86 0.87 -23.44
CA GLN A 85 -28.54 1.51 -23.24
C GLN A 85 -28.10 1.49 -21.77
N ALA A 86 -29.05 1.53 -20.84
CA ALA A 86 -28.80 1.37 -19.41
C ALA A 86 -28.15 0.02 -19.06
N PHE A 87 -28.57 -1.07 -19.70
CA PHE A 87 -28.01 -2.41 -19.47
C PHE A 87 -26.58 -2.53 -20.01
N ILE A 88 -26.33 -2.03 -21.23
CA ILE A 88 -24.99 -2.06 -21.83
C ILE A 88 -24.02 -1.21 -20.99
N ARG A 89 -24.47 -0.03 -20.55
CA ARG A 89 -23.70 0.86 -19.68
C ARG A 89 -23.35 0.21 -18.34
N ASP A 90 -24.31 -0.50 -17.74
CA ASP A 90 -24.09 -1.19 -16.47
C ASP A 90 -23.12 -2.38 -16.64
N ALA A 91 -23.30 -3.18 -17.69
CA ALA A 91 -22.39 -4.28 -18.02
C ALA A 91 -20.95 -3.79 -18.27
N ALA A 92 -20.80 -2.69 -19.00
CA ALA A 92 -19.50 -2.07 -19.24
C ALA A 92 -18.84 -1.54 -17.97
N ARG A 93 -19.62 -0.89 -17.09
CA ARG A 93 -19.15 -0.46 -15.78
C ARG A 93 -18.68 -1.65 -14.95
N GLN A 94 -19.46 -2.73 -14.93
CA GLN A 94 -19.14 -3.92 -14.15
C GLN A 94 -17.87 -4.61 -14.68
N LEU A 95 -17.71 -4.71 -16.00
CA LEU A 95 -16.50 -5.25 -16.62
C LEU A 95 -15.25 -4.44 -16.25
N VAL A 96 -15.32 -3.11 -16.33
CA VAL A 96 -14.21 -2.21 -15.98
C VAL A 96 -13.86 -2.29 -14.50
N VAL A 97 -14.86 -2.38 -13.63
CA VAL A 97 -14.64 -2.54 -12.18
C VAL A 97 -13.97 -3.89 -11.91
N ASP A 98 -14.45 -4.98 -12.50
CA ASP A 98 -13.90 -6.33 -12.29
C ASP A 98 -12.44 -6.46 -12.76
N ASP A 99 -12.11 -5.91 -13.94
CA ASP A 99 -10.72 -5.88 -14.45
C ASP A 99 -9.81 -5.01 -13.57
N TYR A 100 -10.34 -3.89 -13.04
CA TYR A 100 -9.61 -3.05 -12.09
C TYR A 100 -9.37 -3.74 -10.74
N GLU A 101 -10.38 -4.45 -10.23
CA GLU A 101 -10.28 -5.16 -8.95
C GLU A 101 -9.24 -6.27 -9.01
N SER A 102 -9.32 -7.10 -10.05
CA SER A 102 -8.37 -8.20 -10.27
C SER A 102 -6.95 -7.71 -10.55
N SER A 103 -6.78 -6.64 -11.33
CA SER A 103 -5.47 -6.13 -11.75
C SER A 103 -4.77 -5.27 -10.70
N PHE A 104 -5.52 -4.53 -9.87
CA PHE A 104 -4.94 -3.54 -8.95
C PHE A 104 -5.42 -3.70 -7.51
N ALA A 105 -6.73 -3.71 -7.27
CA ALA A 105 -7.26 -3.63 -5.90
C ALA A 105 -6.91 -4.87 -5.06
N GLN A 106 -7.06 -6.07 -5.63
CA GLN A 106 -6.76 -7.33 -4.96
C GLN A 106 -5.26 -7.48 -4.64
N PRO A 107 -4.32 -7.22 -5.57
CA PRO A 107 -2.89 -7.16 -5.24
C PRO A 107 -2.53 -6.13 -4.16
N ILE A 108 -3.09 -4.91 -4.22
CA ILE A 108 -2.84 -3.87 -3.20
C ILE A 108 -3.32 -4.34 -1.83
N SER A 109 -4.52 -4.92 -1.77
CA SER A 109 -5.10 -5.50 -0.55
C SER A 109 -4.24 -6.64 0.01
N MET A 110 -3.68 -7.49 -0.86
CA MET A 110 -2.76 -8.54 -0.44
C MET A 110 -1.50 -7.97 0.23
N TYR A 111 -0.86 -6.96 -0.37
CA TYR A 111 0.31 -6.31 0.24
C TYR A 111 -0.05 -5.60 1.55
N ALA A 112 -1.23 -4.98 1.63
CA ALA A 112 -1.72 -4.37 2.85
C ALA A 112 -1.86 -5.41 3.97
N ASN A 113 -2.52 -6.53 3.69
CA ASN A 113 -2.84 -7.57 4.67
C ASN A 113 -1.64 -8.39 5.15
N ILE A 114 -0.51 -8.37 4.42
CA ILE A 114 0.74 -9.02 4.85
C ILE A 114 1.49 -8.17 5.88
N LEU A 115 1.27 -6.84 5.94
CA LEU A 115 1.99 -5.96 6.86
C LEU A 115 1.70 -6.25 8.34
N PRO A 116 0.44 -6.39 8.83
CA PRO A 116 0.20 -6.67 10.24
C PRO A 116 0.84 -7.98 10.74
N PRO A 117 0.77 -9.13 10.01
CA PRO A 117 1.51 -10.33 10.36
C PRO A 117 3.02 -10.12 10.48
N ILE A 118 3.64 -9.32 9.59
CA ILE A 118 5.08 -8.99 9.70
C ILE A 118 5.36 -8.23 10.99
N GLY A 119 4.53 -7.23 11.32
CA GLY A 119 4.63 -6.49 12.58
C GLY A 119 4.52 -7.41 13.80
N PHE A 120 3.58 -8.36 13.78
CA PHE A 120 3.41 -9.34 14.84
C PHE A 120 4.65 -10.23 15.03
N ILE A 121 5.26 -10.72 13.96
CA ILE A 121 6.52 -11.48 14.02
C ILE A 121 7.63 -10.66 14.70
N GLY A 122 7.73 -9.36 14.37
CA GLY A 122 8.67 -8.46 15.02
C GLY A 122 8.39 -8.33 16.52
N THR A 123 7.13 -8.13 16.93
CA THR A 123 6.76 -8.10 18.35
C THR A 123 7.09 -9.39 19.09
N THR A 124 6.75 -10.55 18.52
CA THR A 124 7.08 -11.85 19.13
C THR A 124 8.59 -12.02 19.27
N SER A 125 9.35 -11.67 18.24
CA SER A 125 10.82 -11.76 18.26
C SER A 125 11.44 -10.81 19.30
N GLY A 126 10.96 -9.57 19.37
CA GLY A 126 11.42 -8.59 20.36
C GLY A 126 11.09 -9.01 21.79
N LEU A 127 9.88 -9.53 22.05
CA LEU A 127 9.52 -10.08 23.36
C LEU A 127 10.37 -11.30 23.73
N ALA A 128 10.66 -12.20 22.79
CA ALA A 128 11.53 -13.35 23.05
C ALA A 128 12.96 -12.92 23.44
N ILE A 129 13.53 -11.93 22.73
CA ILE A 129 14.85 -11.38 23.07
C ILE A 129 14.80 -10.66 24.42
N LEU A 130 13.73 -9.92 24.72
CA LEU A 130 13.56 -9.22 25.99
C LEU A 130 13.57 -10.21 27.18
N LEU A 131 12.80 -11.29 27.08
CA LEU A 131 12.74 -12.34 28.09
C LEU A 131 14.08 -13.05 28.28
N LEU A 132 14.80 -13.30 27.19
CA LEU A 132 16.16 -13.85 27.24
C LEU A 132 17.13 -12.86 27.90
N SER A 133 17.03 -11.57 27.58
CA SER A 133 17.91 -10.54 28.14
C SER A 133 17.69 -10.33 29.63
N MET A 134 16.45 -10.47 30.11
CA MET A 134 16.14 -10.46 31.54
C MET A 134 16.79 -11.62 32.30
N ARG A 135 17.01 -12.78 31.64
CA ARG A 135 17.73 -13.91 32.25
C ARG A 135 19.24 -13.68 32.34
N ILE A 136 19.82 -12.88 31.44
CA ILE A 136 21.26 -12.68 31.29
C ILE A 136 21.73 -11.32 31.89
N SER A 137 20.79 -10.48 32.35
CA SER A 137 21.06 -9.17 32.97
C SER A 137 21.80 -8.17 32.06
N HIS A 138 21.50 -8.18 30.75
CA HIS A 138 22.01 -7.17 29.81
C HIS A 138 20.98 -6.06 29.56
N ASP A 139 21.17 -4.89 30.17
CA ASP A 139 20.22 -3.77 30.09
C ASP A 139 20.11 -3.16 28.67
N MET A 140 21.23 -3.03 27.94
CA MET A 140 21.20 -2.51 26.57
C MET A 140 20.39 -3.39 25.60
N LEU A 141 20.44 -4.71 25.77
CA LEU A 141 19.67 -5.65 24.95
C LEU A 141 18.18 -5.59 25.26
N GLN A 142 17.80 -5.27 26.50
CA GLN A 142 16.38 -5.09 26.88
C GLN A 142 15.77 -3.89 26.15
N MET A 143 16.47 -2.75 26.14
CA MET A 143 16.01 -1.55 25.44
C MET A 143 15.89 -1.77 23.92
N GLY A 144 16.86 -2.44 23.31
CA GLY A 144 16.80 -2.82 21.89
C GLY A 144 15.63 -3.76 21.58
N ALA A 145 15.41 -4.77 22.43
CA ALA A 145 14.33 -5.75 22.27
C ALA A 145 12.93 -5.12 22.38
N LEU A 146 12.75 -4.20 23.34
CA LEU A 146 11.52 -3.45 23.52
C LEU A 146 11.28 -2.49 22.34
N ALA A 147 12.31 -1.79 21.89
CA ALA A 147 12.23 -0.95 20.69
C ALA A 147 11.87 -1.76 19.44
N LEU A 148 12.42 -2.97 19.28
CA LEU A 148 12.10 -3.86 18.16
C LEU A 148 10.63 -4.26 18.19
N ALA A 149 10.14 -4.65 19.36
CA ALA A 149 8.78 -5.13 19.53
C ALA A 149 7.73 -4.06 19.20
N LEU A 150 7.98 -2.82 19.62
CA LEU A 150 7.06 -1.70 19.41
C LEU A 150 7.19 -1.08 18.02
N SER A 151 8.43 -0.84 17.54
CA SER A 151 8.64 -0.20 16.24
C SER A 151 8.12 -1.05 15.09
N SER A 152 8.27 -2.37 15.16
CA SER A 152 7.82 -3.28 14.10
C SER A 152 6.31 -3.24 13.90
N THR A 153 5.52 -3.24 14.98
CA THR A 153 4.05 -3.13 14.89
C THR A 153 3.59 -1.75 14.45
N ILE A 154 4.22 -0.68 14.98
CA ILE A 154 3.89 0.68 14.58
C ILE A 154 4.11 0.86 13.06
N PHE A 155 5.27 0.48 12.53
CA PHE A 155 5.53 0.61 11.11
C PHE A 155 4.63 -0.26 10.24
N ALA A 156 4.33 -1.49 10.67
CA ALA A 156 3.39 -2.37 9.98
C ALA A 156 1.99 -1.77 9.88
N LEU A 157 1.46 -1.25 10.99
CA LEU A 157 0.10 -0.67 11.03
C LEU A 157 0.01 0.64 10.26
N ILE A 158 1.04 1.50 10.35
CA ILE A 158 1.11 2.71 9.53
C ILE A 158 1.14 2.33 8.04
N GLY A 159 1.98 1.37 7.65
CA GLY A 159 2.05 0.90 6.27
C GLY A 159 0.71 0.35 5.77
N TYR A 160 0.04 -0.47 6.58
CA TYR A 160 -1.30 -0.99 6.29
C TYR A 160 -2.30 0.15 6.08
N ALA A 161 -2.37 1.11 7.01
CA ALA A 161 -3.30 2.23 6.94
C ALA A 161 -3.06 3.12 5.71
N LEU A 162 -1.79 3.33 5.34
CA LEU A 162 -1.43 4.09 4.13
C LEU A 162 -1.91 3.38 2.87
N LEU A 163 -1.65 2.08 2.71
CA LEU A 163 -2.09 1.33 1.53
C LEU A 163 -3.62 1.25 1.43
N GLU A 164 -4.31 1.00 2.54
CA GLU A 164 -5.77 0.98 2.55
C GLU A 164 -6.38 2.34 2.23
N SER A 165 -5.85 3.41 2.82
CA SER A 165 -6.28 4.77 2.50
C SER A 165 -6.10 5.07 1.01
N MET A 166 -4.95 4.71 0.43
CA MET A 166 -4.71 4.89 -1.00
C MET A 166 -5.69 4.08 -1.86
N LYS A 167 -6.01 2.85 -1.47
CA LYS A 167 -6.98 1.98 -2.16
C LYS A 167 -8.36 2.64 -2.22
N ILE A 168 -8.86 3.15 -1.10
CA ILE A 168 -10.16 3.83 -1.02
C ILE A 168 -10.19 5.07 -1.94
N HIS A 169 -9.13 5.89 -1.91
CA HIS A 169 -9.01 7.06 -2.77
C HIS A 169 -8.99 6.70 -4.27
N LEU A 170 -8.37 5.57 -4.61
CA LEU A 170 -8.31 5.07 -5.97
C LEU A 170 -9.69 4.59 -6.46
N TYR A 171 -10.47 3.89 -5.63
CA TYR A 171 -11.85 3.54 -5.96
C TYR A 171 -12.72 4.78 -6.22
N GLY A 172 -12.61 5.81 -5.37
CA GLY A 172 -13.33 7.07 -5.59
C GLY A 172 -12.89 7.82 -6.85
N ARG A 173 -11.67 7.58 -7.33
CA ARG A 173 -11.16 8.14 -8.59
C ARG A 173 -11.63 7.32 -9.79
N LEU A 174 -11.62 5.99 -9.70
CA LEU A 174 -12.15 5.08 -10.72
C LEU A 174 -13.62 5.36 -11.00
N ALA A 175 -14.45 5.47 -9.96
CA ALA A 175 -15.87 5.78 -10.10
C ALA A 175 -16.08 7.09 -10.89
N ARG A 176 -15.33 8.14 -10.55
CA ARG A 176 -15.37 9.42 -11.28
C ARG A 176 -14.90 9.31 -12.73
N SER A 177 -13.87 8.52 -13.02
CA SER A 177 -13.40 8.32 -14.40
C SER A 177 -14.40 7.51 -15.24
N ILE A 178 -15.04 6.50 -14.66
CA ILE A 178 -16.10 5.73 -15.33
C ILE A 178 -17.29 6.65 -15.63
N ASP A 179 -17.74 7.44 -14.65
CA ASP A 179 -18.86 8.37 -14.83
C ASP A 179 -18.55 9.44 -15.90
N ALA A 180 -17.30 9.91 -15.99
CA ALA A 180 -16.88 10.85 -17.02
C ALA A 180 -16.87 10.21 -18.42
N GLY A 181 -16.31 9.00 -18.57
CA GLY A 181 -16.29 8.29 -19.84
C GLY A 181 -17.70 7.96 -20.36
N LEU A 182 -18.61 7.56 -19.47
CA LEU A 182 -19.99 7.22 -19.84
C LEU A 182 -20.87 8.44 -20.15
N ARG A 183 -20.52 9.65 -19.67
CA ARG A 183 -21.24 10.89 -20.02
C ARG A 183 -20.72 11.55 -21.30
N GLY A 184 -19.45 11.31 -21.66
CA GLY A 184 -18.86 11.81 -22.90
C GLY A 184 -19.44 11.18 -24.17
N SER A 185 -19.98 9.96 -24.08
CA SER A 185 -20.62 9.22 -25.18
C SER A 185 -22.06 9.68 -25.52
N THR A 186 -22.62 10.64 -24.76
CA THR A 186 -24.01 11.11 -24.92
C THR A 186 -24.14 12.51 -25.54
N ALA A 187 -23.06 13.10 -26.04
CA ALA A 187 -23.03 14.42 -26.69
C ALA A 187 -22.55 14.28 -28.14
#